data_AF-A0A529P6Q2-F1
#
_entry.id   AF-A0A529P6Q2-F1
#
_cell.length_a   1.000
_cell.length_b   1.000
_cell.length_c   1.000
_cell.angle_alpha   90.00
_cell.angle_beta   90.00
_cell.angle_gamma   90.00
#
_symmetry.space_group_name_H-M   'P 1'
#
loop_
_entity.id
_entity.type
_entity.pdbx_description
1 polymer ?
#
loop_
_entity_poly.entity_id
_entity_poly.type
_entity_poly.pdbx_seq_one_letter_code
_entity_poly.pdbx_strand_id
1 'polypeptide(L)'
;ALVLELEMTNHTAKSTKDYFDLLQAAQATVDPTTRPFIVLTRDSTLSPELHPGMPERMAYVWQLPDGAAPPASLDLTVIRKTYKQRDNLYGLPGWFNPAPVGTLKLPVGSGPSAADIRP
;
A
#
# COMPACT_ATOMS: atom_id res chain seq x y z
N ALA A 1 -1.05 -0.46 -15.69
CA ALA A 1 -0.75 -0.53 -14.25
C ALA A 1 -1.85 -1.31 -13.53
N LEU A 2 -1.52 -1.88 -12.37
CA LEU A 2 -2.49 -2.44 -11.41
C LEU A 2 -2.74 -1.41 -10.31
N VAL A 3 -4.00 -1.16 -10.00
CA VAL A 3 -4.40 -0.17 -9.00
C VAL A 3 -5.25 -0.86 -7.93
N LEU A 4 -4.88 -0.67 -6.67
CA LEU A 4 -5.68 -1.06 -5.52
C LEU A 4 -6.05 0.20 -4.74
N GLU A 5 -7.34 0.49 -4.68
CA GLU A 5 -7.87 1.54 -3.81
C GLU A 5 -8.30 0.95 -2.48
N LEU A 6 -7.96 1.66 -1.40
CA LEU A 6 -8.30 1.28 -0.04
C LEU A 6 -8.43 2.51 0.85
N GLU A 7 -9.14 2.35 1.95
CA GLU A 7 -9.26 3.39 2.99
C GLU A 7 -8.41 2.97 4.19
N MET A 8 -7.58 3.88 4.70
CA MET A 8 -6.70 3.64 5.84
C MET A 8 -6.93 4.68 6.92
N THR A 9 -6.95 4.23 8.17
CA THR A 9 -6.92 5.10 9.34
C THR A 9 -5.68 4.79 10.17
N ASN A 10 -4.88 5.81 10.47
CA ASN A 10 -3.78 5.68 11.40
C ASN A 10 -4.30 5.73 12.85
N HIS A 11 -4.28 4.60 13.55
CA HIS A 11 -4.68 4.49 14.95
C HIS A 11 -3.54 4.76 15.95
N THR A 12 -2.39 5.25 15.49
CA THR A 12 -1.27 5.64 16.34
C THR A 12 -1.34 7.13 16.69
N ALA A 13 -0.50 7.58 17.65
CA ALA A 13 -0.47 8.97 18.09
C ALA A 13 0.39 9.91 17.23
N LYS A 14 1.04 9.41 16.17
CA LYS A 14 1.94 10.20 15.31
C LYS A 14 1.68 9.96 13.84
N SER A 15 1.86 10.98 13.00
CA SER A 15 1.86 10.83 11.55
C SER A 15 2.90 9.80 11.12
N THR A 16 2.58 8.99 10.11
CA THR A 16 3.48 7.92 9.65
C THR A 16 3.37 7.63 8.16
N LYS A 17 4.46 7.07 7.61
CA LYS A 17 4.55 6.46 6.28
C LYS A 17 4.80 4.94 6.35
N ASP A 18 4.60 4.31 7.51
CA ASP A 18 4.88 2.87 7.67
C ASP A 18 4.02 1.97 6.78
N TYR A 19 2.90 2.48 6.27
CA TYR A 19 2.00 1.80 5.34
C TYR A 19 2.64 1.43 4.00
N PHE A 20 3.81 2.02 3.64
CA PHE A 20 4.49 1.74 2.38
C PHE A 20 4.88 0.28 2.19
N ASP A 21 5.22 -0.39 3.29
CA ASP A 21 5.63 -1.80 3.26
C ASP A 21 4.47 -2.75 3.58
N LEU A 22 3.26 -2.23 3.82
CA LEU A 22 2.10 -3.02 4.27
C LEU A 22 1.68 -4.08 3.27
N LEU A 23 1.68 -3.74 1.98
CA LEU A 23 1.20 -4.60 0.89
C LEU A 23 2.32 -4.85 -0.10
N GLN A 24 2.69 -6.12 -0.26
CA GLN A 24 3.68 -6.56 -1.24
C GLN A 24 2.98 -7.37 -2.32
N ALA A 25 3.17 -6.98 -3.58
CA ALA A 25 2.65 -7.75 -4.71
C ALA A 25 3.40 -9.07 -4.82
N ALA A 26 2.67 -10.18 -4.79
CA ALA A 26 3.18 -11.53 -4.96
C ALA A 26 2.86 -12.05 -6.38
N GLN A 27 3.11 -11.21 -7.40
CA GLN A 27 2.77 -11.50 -8.78
C GLN A 27 4.02 -11.61 -9.66
N ALA A 28 4.08 -12.61 -10.54
CA ALA A 28 5.20 -12.77 -11.45
C ALA A 28 5.36 -11.62 -12.46
N THR A 29 4.25 -10.95 -12.81
CA THR A 29 4.23 -9.83 -13.76
C THR A 29 4.62 -8.49 -13.14
N VAL A 30 4.71 -8.42 -11.80
CA VAL A 30 5.16 -7.25 -11.07
C VAL A 30 6.54 -7.58 -10.52
N ASP A 31 7.55 -6.78 -10.87
CA ASP A 31 8.88 -6.97 -10.29
C ASP A 31 8.77 -6.85 -8.76
N PRO A 32 9.16 -7.89 -7.99
CA PRO A 32 9.05 -7.89 -6.54
C PRO A 32 9.90 -6.79 -5.86
N THR A 33 10.87 -6.21 -6.57
CA THR A 33 11.67 -5.07 -6.11
C THR A 33 10.99 -3.72 -6.38
N THR A 34 10.00 -3.68 -7.26
CA THR A 34 9.25 -2.46 -7.59
C THR A 34 8.22 -2.18 -6.51
N ARG A 35 8.50 -1.17 -5.69
CA ARG A 35 7.52 -0.64 -4.73
C ARG A 35 6.37 0.04 -5.48
N PRO A 36 5.13 -0.08 -5.00
CA PRO A 36 4.02 0.66 -5.59
C PRO A 36 4.19 2.15 -5.40
N PHE A 37 3.71 2.94 -6.36
CA PHE A 37 3.41 4.35 -6.12
C PHE A 37 2.16 4.41 -5.25
N ILE A 38 2.20 5.21 -4.19
CA ILE A 38 1.04 5.37 -3.31
C ILE A 38 0.61 6.84 -3.35
N VAL A 39 -0.65 7.07 -3.70
CA VAL A 39 -1.24 8.41 -3.86
C VAL A 39 -2.53 8.55 -3.08
N LEU A 40 -2.85 9.76 -2.60
CA LEU A 40 -4.19 10.08 -2.15
C LEU A 40 -5.14 10.17 -3.34
N THR A 41 -6.32 9.55 -3.25
CA THR A 41 -7.30 9.63 -4.33
C THR A 41 -7.96 11.01 -4.42
N ARG A 42 -7.98 11.78 -3.32
CA ARG A 42 -8.60 13.11 -3.26
C ARG A 42 -7.90 14.15 -4.13
N ASP A 43 -6.58 14.22 -4.04
CA ASP A 43 -5.78 15.32 -4.62
C ASP A 43 -4.50 14.83 -5.31
N SER A 44 -4.35 13.52 -5.51
CA SER A 44 -3.19 12.89 -6.15
C SER A 44 -1.86 13.17 -5.44
N THR A 45 -1.88 13.60 -4.18
CA THR A 45 -0.67 13.78 -3.37
C THR A 45 0.09 12.47 -3.32
N LEU A 46 1.32 12.49 -3.81
CA LEU A 46 2.21 11.34 -3.78
C LEU A 46 2.78 11.14 -2.38
N SER A 47 2.75 9.90 -1.90
CA SER A 47 3.46 9.50 -0.68
C SER A 47 3.06 10.31 0.58
N PRO A 48 1.76 10.48 0.87
CA PRO A 48 1.27 11.29 1.99
C PRO A 48 1.71 10.72 3.34
N GLU A 49 1.66 11.50 4.40
CA GLU A 49 1.65 10.91 5.75
C GLU A 49 0.21 10.61 6.16
N LEU A 50 -0.01 9.49 6.84
CA LEU A 50 -1.31 9.24 7.47
C LEU A 50 -1.35 9.90 8.84
N HIS A 51 -2.23 10.88 9.01
CA HIS A 51 -2.42 11.59 10.28
C HIS A 51 -3.25 10.75 11.28
N PRO A 52 -2.96 10.85 12.60
CA PRO A 52 -3.73 10.16 13.64
C PRO A 52 -5.23 10.40 13.55
N GLY A 53 -6.01 9.32 13.51
CA GLY A 53 -7.47 9.37 13.55
C GLY A 53 -8.15 9.97 12.32
N MET A 54 -7.40 10.24 11.25
CA MET A 54 -7.93 10.80 10.01
C MET A 54 -7.94 9.72 8.92
N PRO A 55 -9.12 9.19 8.55
CA PRO A 55 -9.23 8.24 7.45
C PRO A 55 -8.84 8.89 6.12
N GLU A 56 -8.03 8.19 5.33
CA GLU A 56 -7.62 8.64 4.00
C GLU A 56 -7.84 7.52 2.97
N ARG A 57 -8.30 7.90 1.78
CA ARG A 57 -8.43 6.99 0.64
C ARG A 57 -7.17 7.05 -0.21
N MET A 58 -6.58 5.88 -0.43
CA MET A 58 -5.27 5.73 -1.04
C MET A 58 -5.34 4.76 -2.21
N ALA A 59 -4.55 5.02 -3.25
CA ALA A 59 -4.34 4.10 -4.35
C ALA A 59 -2.89 3.59 -4.35
N TYR A 60 -2.73 2.27 -4.29
CA TYR A 60 -1.48 1.57 -4.52
C TYR A 60 -1.39 1.23 -6.00
N VAL A 61 -0.36 1.72 -6.68
CA VAL A 61 -0.19 1.59 -8.13
C VAL A 61 1.09 0.83 -8.44
N TRP A 62 0.95 -0.39 -8.95
CA TRP A 62 2.06 -1.17 -9.49
C TRP A 62 2.13 -1.00 -11.00
N GLN A 63 3.29 -0.57 -11.50
CA GLN A 63 3.52 -0.51 -12.93
C GLN A 63 3.63 -1.91 -13.50
N LEU A 64 2.99 -2.12 -14.65
CA LEU A 64 3.16 -3.34 -15.44
C LEU A 64 4.12 -3.02 -16.59
N PRO A 65 4.93 -3.99 -17.05
CA PRO A 65 5.74 -3.82 -18.25
C PRO A 65 4.87 -3.44 -19.45
N ASP A 66 5.44 -2.67 -20.38
CA ASP A 66 4.73 -2.27 -21.60
C ASP A 66 4.26 -3.49 -22.40
N GLY A 67 2.98 -3.49 -22.79
CA GLY A 67 2.36 -4.60 -23.52
C GLY A 67 2.00 -5.82 -22.67
N ALA A 68 2.28 -5.82 -21.36
CA ALA A 68 1.84 -6.90 -20.47
C ALA A 68 0.32 -6.89 -20.28
N ALA A 69 -0.33 -8.04 -20.45
CA ALA A 69 -1.73 -8.20 -20.13
C ALA A 69 -1.94 -8.13 -18.61
N PRO A 70 -3.03 -7.49 -18.12
CA PRO A 70 -3.38 -7.54 -16.71
C PRO A 70 -3.62 -8.99 -16.26
N PRO A 71 -3.07 -9.42 -15.11
CA PRO A 71 -3.38 -10.73 -14.54
C PRO A 71 -4.86 -10.83 -14.13
N ALA A 72 -5.40 -12.04 -14.07
CA ALA A 72 -6.79 -12.28 -13.66
C ALA A 72 -7.05 -11.99 -12.17
N SER A 73 -6.02 -12.10 -11.33
CA SER A 73 -6.08 -11.75 -9.91
C SER A 73 -4.87 -10.96 -9.46
N LEU A 74 -5.05 -10.11 -8.46
CA LEU A 74 -4.01 -9.42 -7.72
C LEU A 74 -3.78 -10.14 -6.40
N ASP A 75 -2.64 -10.81 -6.33
CA ASP A 75 -2.21 -11.57 -5.17
C ASP A 75 -1.24 -10.69 -4.35
N LEU A 76 -1.58 -10.45 -3.08
CA LEU A 76 -0.85 -9.55 -2.17
C LEU A 76 -0.48 -10.29 -0.89
N THR A 77 0.70 -10.00 -0.37
CA THR A 77 1.10 -10.37 0.99
C THR A 77 0.93 -9.17 1.92
N VAL A 78 0.25 -9.37 3.05
CA VAL A 78 0.14 -8.36 4.11
C VAL A 78 1.32 -8.52 5.05
N ILE A 79 2.05 -7.42 5.26
CA ILE A 79 3.22 -7.37 6.12
C ILE A 79 2.88 -6.61 7.39
N ARG A 80 3.11 -7.26 8.54
CA ARG A 80 3.09 -6.59 9.84
C ARG A 80 4.47 -6.10 10.21
N LYS A 81 4.53 -5.05 11.01
CA LYS A 81 5.70 -4.63 11.78
C LYS A 81 5.35 -4.62 13.26
N THR A 82 6.35 -4.78 14.10
CA THR A 82 6.22 -4.67 15.56
C THR A 82 6.73 -3.32 16.02
N TYR A 83 5.89 -2.55 16.72
CA TYR A 83 6.35 -1.32 17.35
C TYR A 83 7.27 -1.65 18.53
N LYS A 84 8.43 -1.00 18.57
CA LYS A 84 9.32 -0.99 19.73
C LYS A 84 9.48 0.45 20.17
N GLN A 85 9.20 0.72 21.45
CA GLN A 85 9.46 2.04 22.03
C GLN A 85 10.96 2.36 22.10
N ARG A 86 11.80 1.33 22.23
CA ARG A 86 13.25 1.43 22.26
C ARG A 86 13.84 0.28 21.44
N ASP A 87 14.53 0.60 20.35
CA ASP A 87 15.26 -0.40 19.58
C ASP A 87 16.58 -0.81 20.26
N ASN A 88 17.20 -1.90 19.80
CA ASN A 88 18.38 -2.48 20.45
C ASN A 88 19.69 -1.80 20.04
N LEU A 89 19.71 -1.10 18.90
CA LEU A 89 20.90 -0.51 18.29
C LEU A 89 21.03 0.97 18.68
N TYR A 90 19.96 1.76 18.51
CA TYR A 90 19.98 3.21 18.74
C TYR A 90 19.12 3.66 19.92
N GLY A 91 18.27 2.78 20.45
CA GLY A 91 17.36 3.11 21.54
C GLY A 91 16.25 4.08 21.14
N LEU A 92 15.92 4.18 19.85
CA LEU A 92 14.88 5.03 19.31
C LEU A 92 13.56 4.26 19.13
N PRO A 93 12.41 4.94 19.21
CA PRO A 93 11.12 4.32 18.90
C PRO A 93 10.96 4.10 17.40
N GLY A 94 10.32 2.99 17.02
CA GLY A 94 10.06 2.70 15.61
C GLY A 94 9.32 1.39 15.38
N TRP A 95 8.99 1.13 14.12
CA TRP A 95 8.35 -0.09 13.65
C TRP A 95 9.40 -1.00 13.00
N PHE A 96 9.55 -2.20 13.55
CA PHE A 96 10.63 -3.13 13.19
C PHE A 96 10.11 -4.53 12.90
N ASN A 97 11.01 -5.43 12.51
CA ASN A 97 10.74 -6.86 12.32
C ASN A 97 9.59 -7.12 11.34
N PRO A 98 9.72 -6.71 10.07
CA PRO A 98 8.70 -6.99 9.06
C PRO A 98 8.50 -8.50 8.92
N ALA A 99 7.25 -8.94 8.95
CA ALA A 99 6.90 -10.34 8.76
C ALA A 99 5.54 -10.47 8.04
N PRO A 100 5.35 -11.49 7.18
CA PRO A 100 4.06 -11.75 6.59
C PRO A 100 3.06 -12.16 7.68
N VAL A 101 1.83 -11.65 7.59
CA VAL A 101 0.73 -12.01 8.50
C VAL A 101 -0.45 -12.66 7.77
N GLY A 102 -0.52 -12.52 6.44
CA GLY A 102 -1.55 -13.14 5.62
C GLY A 102 -1.44 -12.75 4.16
N THR A 103 -2.37 -13.25 3.35
CA THR A 103 -2.45 -12.96 1.92
C THR A 103 -3.85 -12.49 1.53
N LEU A 104 -3.92 -11.65 0.50
CA LEU A 104 -5.16 -11.25 -0.16
C LEU A 104 -5.10 -11.70 -1.62
N LYS A 105 -6.22 -12.21 -2.13
CA LYS A 105 -6.38 -12.55 -3.54
C LYS A 105 -7.62 -11.84 -4.06
N LEU A 106 -7.40 -10.85 -4.93
CA LEU A 106 -8.47 -9.98 -5.44
C LEU A 106 -8.66 -10.22 -6.93
N PRO A 107 -9.88 -10.42 -7.45
CA PRO A 107 -10.09 -10.47 -8.89
C PRO A 107 -9.75 -9.12 -9.51
N VAL A 108 -9.00 -9.11 -10.61
CA VAL A 108 -8.71 -7.88 -11.36
C VAL A 108 -9.87 -7.64 -12.33
N GLY A 109 -10.72 -6.69 -11.98
CA GLY A 109 -11.73 -6.18 -12.88
C GLY A 109 -11.17 -5.16 -13.86
N SER A 110 -11.96 -4.82 -14.88
CA SER A 110 -11.81 -3.52 -15.55
C SER A 110 -11.99 -2.45 -14.47
N GLY A 111 -11.01 -1.56 -14.29
CA GLY A 111 -11.08 -0.48 -13.30
C GLY A 111 -12.34 0.38 -13.45
N PRO A 112 -12.66 1.27 -12.49
CA PRO A 112 -13.83 2.14 -12.61
C PRO A 112 -13.81 2.84 -13.96
N SER A 113 -14.95 2.76 -14.68
CA SER A 113 -15.16 3.62 -15.85
C SER A 113 -14.96 5.06 -15.38
N ALA A 114 -14.26 5.88 -16.17
CA ALA A 114 -13.94 7.27 -15.85
C ALA A 114 -15.17 8.14 -15.47
N ALA A 115 -16.40 7.62 -15.62
CA ALA A 115 -17.64 8.22 -15.14
C ALA A 115 -17.79 8.29 -13.60
N ASP A 116 -17.08 7.44 -12.84
CA ASP A 116 -17.23 7.33 -11.38
C ASP A 116 -16.20 8.11 -10.55
N ILE A 117 -15.22 8.76 -11.21
CA ILE A 117 -14.32 9.71 -10.56
C ILE A 117 -14.93 11.10 -10.73
N ARG A 118 -15.89 11.44 -9.86
CA ARG A 118 -16.34 12.84 -9.72
C ARG A 118 -15.62 13.50 -8.54
N PRO A 119 -15.21 14.78 -8.69
CA PRO A 119 -14.46 15.52 -7.68
C PRO A 119 -15.26 15.78 -6.40
#